data_AF-I7BH96-F1
#
_entry.id   AF-I7BH96-F1
#
_cell.length_a   1.000
_cell.length_b   1.000
_cell.length_c   1.000
_cell.angle_alpha   90.00
_cell.angle_beta   90.00
_cell.angle_gamma   90.00
#
_symmetry.space_group_name_H-M   'P 1'
#
loop_
_entity.id
_entity.type
_entity.pdbx_description
1 polymer ?
#
loop_
_entity_poly.entity_id
_entity_poly.type
_entity_poly.pdbx_seq_one_letter_code
_entity_poly.pdbx_strand_id
1 'polypeptide(L)'
;MAVARDLDQDEALKLRQKGIILPLEQLLETALGRHPGARLLEAELEEDDDRYEYEVELLTTEGVVREIKLDASTGALLKDEEDD
;
A
#
# COMPACT_ATOMS: atom_id res chain seq x y z
N MET A 1 20.74 2.66 5.72
CA MET A 1 19.75 2.24 4.71
C MET A 1 18.86 1.29 5.46
N ALA A 2 17.69 1.75 5.89
CA ALA A 2 16.65 0.85 6.32
C ALA A 2 16.21 0.11 5.04
N VAL A 3 16.26 -1.22 5.08
CA VAL A 3 15.84 -2.05 3.95
C VAL A 3 14.48 -2.55 4.36
N ALA A 4 13.44 -2.02 3.72
CA ALA A 4 12.11 -2.57 3.86
C ALA A 4 12.11 -4.03 3.38
N ARG A 5 11.39 -4.88 4.10
CA ARG A 5 11.25 -6.30 3.78
C ARG A 5 9.86 -6.54 3.20
N ASP A 6 9.79 -7.10 2.01
CA ASP A 6 8.53 -7.51 1.40
C ASP A 6 7.94 -8.72 2.12
N LEU A 7 6.64 -8.69 2.36
CA LEU A 7 5.88 -9.75 3.01
C LEU A 7 5.04 -10.50 2.00
N ASP A 8 5.04 -11.82 2.11
CA ASP A 8 4.18 -12.66 1.29
C ASP A 8 2.70 -12.63 1.75
N GLN A 9 1.85 -13.24 0.93
CA GLN A 9 0.40 -13.30 1.16
C GLN A 9 0.02 -14.07 2.44
N ASP A 10 0.80 -15.08 2.85
CA ASP A 10 0.53 -15.86 4.06
C ASP A 10 0.85 -15.05 5.31
N GLU A 11 1.91 -14.23 5.27
CA GLU A 11 2.25 -13.29 6.33
C GLU A 11 1.21 -12.17 6.45
N ALA A 12 0.83 -11.54 5.33
CA ALA A 12 -0.22 -10.54 5.29
C ALA A 12 -1.55 -11.09 5.86
N LEU A 13 -1.93 -12.31 5.49
CA LEU A 13 -3.11 -12.98 6.04
C LEU A 13 -3.04 -13.15 7.56
N LYS A 14 -1.90 -13.57 8.10
CA LYS A 14 -1.71 -13.73 9.55
C LYS A 14 -1.78 -12.39 10.28
N LEU A 15 -1.18 -11.34 9.75
CA LEU A 15 -1.21 -9.99 10.34
C LEU A 15 -2.64 -9.45 10.38
N ARG A 16 -3.39 -9.61 9.29
CA ARG A 16 -4.82 -9.24 9.22
C ARG A 16 -5.64 -10.04 10.24
N GLN A 17 -5.46 -11.35 10.32
CA GLN A 17 -6.20 -12.20 11.26
C GLN A 17 -5.92 -11.83 12.73
N LYS A 18 -4.72 -11.34 13.02
CA LYS A 18 -4.34 -10.81 14.35
C LYS A 18 -4.85 -9.38 14.60
N GLY A 19 -5.41 -8.71 13.60
CA GLY A 19 -5.85 -7.32 13.69
C GLY A 19 -4.69 -6.31 13.73
N ILE A 20 -3.50 -6.71 13.27
CA ILE A 20 -2.32 -5.84 13.22
C ILE A 20 -2.39 -4.88 12.02
N ILE A 21 -2.93 -5.37 10.90
CA ILE A 21 -3.15 -4.58 9.68
C ILE A 21 -4.62 -4.61 9.28
N LEU A 22 -5.05 -3.58 8.56
CA LEU A 22 -6.35 -3.48 7.93
C LEU A 22 -6.45 -4.43 6.72
N PRO A 23 -7.67 -4.82 6.30
CA PRO A 23 -7.86 -5.52 5.04
C PRO A 23 -7.37 -4.68 3.86
N LEU A 24 -6.67 -5.30 2.91
CA LEU A 24 -6.16 -4.63 1.71
C LEU A 24 -7.26 -3.86 0.97
N GLU A 25 -8.47 -4.42 0.90
CA GLU A 25 -9.59 -3.77 0.20
C GLU A 25 -9.90 -2.38 0.78
N GLN A 26 -9.80 -2.21 2.10
CA GLN A 26 -10.03 -0.92 2.77
C GLN A 26 -8.91 0.10 2.48
N LEU A 27 -7.68 -0.38 2.34
CA LEU A 27 -6.53 0.46 2.01
C LEU A 27 -6.59 0.90 0.54
N LEU A 28 -7.00 -0.02 -0.35
CA LEU A 28 -7.20 0.28 -1.78
C LEU A 28 -8.32 1.31 -2.00
N GLU A 29 -9.39 1.29 -1.22
CA GLU A 29 -10.41 2.35 -1.27
C GLU A 29 -9.81 3.74 -1.01
N THR A 30 -8.86 3.82 -0.06
CA THR A 30 -8.15 5.07 0.25
C THR A 30 -7.25 5.49 -0.90
N ALA A 31 -6.44 4.57 -1.44
CA ALA A 31 -5.53 4.87 -2.55
C ALA A 31 -6.28 5.28 -3.83
N LEU A 32 -7.26 4.48 -4.26
CA LEU A 32 -8.05 4.72 -5.48
C LEU A 32 -8.94 5.96 -5.35
N GLY A 33 -9.39 6.29 -4.13
CA GLY A 33 -10.14 7.52 -3.86
C GLY A 33 -9.34 8.80 -4.12
N ARG A 34 -8.00 8.73 -4.08
CA ARG A 34 -7.10 9.86 -4.36
C ARG A 34 -6.88 10.08 -5.84
N HIS A 35 -6.90 9.00 -6.63
CA HIS A 35 -6.73 9.02 -8.08
C HIS A 35 -7.93 8.37 -8.78
N PRO A 36 -9.08 9.08 -8.87
CA PRO A 36 -10.29 8.50 -9.44
C PRO A 36 -10.10 8.02 -10.88
N GLY A 37 -10.53 6.79 -11.15
CA GLY A 37 -10.38 6.17 -12.47
C GLY A 37 -8.99 5.61 -12.76
N ALA A 38 -8.04 5.73 -11.82
CA ALA A 38 -6.77 5.02 -11.91
C ALA A 38 -6.98 3.51 -11.82
N ARG A 39 -6.04 2.78 -12.41
CA ARG A 39 -5.99 1.32 -12.38
C ARG A 39 -4.90 0.87 -11.42
N LEU A 40 -5.25 -0.03 -10.51
CA LEU A 40 -4.26 -0.73 -9.68
C LEU A 40 -3.31 -1.56 -10.56
N LEU A 41 -2.01 -1.32 -10.41
CA LEU A 41 -0.95 -2.12 -11.03
C LEU A 41 -0.45 -3.18 -10.04
N GLU A 42 -0.06 -2.73 -8.85
CA GLU A 42 0.59 -3.52 -7.82
C GLU A 42 0.17 -3.06 -6.42
N ALA A 43 0.20 -3.99 -5.46
CA ALA A 43 0.04 -3.71 -4.05
C ALA A 43 0.91 -4.68 -3.24
N GLU A 44 1.92 -4.15 -2.57
CA GLU A 44 2.88 -4.92 -1.77
C GLU A 44 2.81 -4.49 -0.31
N LEU A 45 2.99 -5.47 0.59
CA LEU A 45 3.10 -5.21 2.02
C LEU A 45 4.58 -5.24 2.38
N GLU A 46 5.08 -4.15 2.94
CA GLU A 46 6.45 -3.99 3.40
C GLU A 46 6.51 -3.89 4.93
N GLU A 47 7.60 -4.34 5.52
CA GLU A 47 7.97 -4.13 6.92
C GLU A 47 9.25 -3.30 6.99
N ASP A 48 9.17 -2.11 7.58
CA ASP A 48 10.30 -1.22 7.84
C ASP A 48 10.32 -0.81 9.33
N ASP A 49 11.41 -1.12 10.04
CA ASP A 49 11.62 -0.80 11.46
C ASP A 49 10.37 -1.05 12.35
N ASP A 50 9.81 -2.26 12.29
CA ASP A 50 8.60 -2.72 13.01
C ASP A 50 7.28 -2.02 12.59
N ARG A 51 7.26 -1.26 11.49
CA ARG A 51 6.06 -0.69 10.88
C ARG A 51 5.69 -1.43 9.59
N TYR A 52 4.40 -1.74 9.45
CA TYR A 52 3.85 -2.32 8.24
C TYR A 52 3.29 -1.23 7.33
N GLU A 53 3.71 -1.23 6.07
CA GLU A 53 3.29 -0.27 5.06
C GLU A 53 2.79 -1.00 3.83
N TYR A 54 1.70 -0.51 3.24
CA TYR A 54 1.30 -0.93 1.90
C TYR A 54 1.83 0.05 0.89
N GLU A 55 2.63 -0.44 -0.05
CA GLU A 55 3.01 0.26 -1.26
C GLU A 55 2.01 -0.11 -2.36
N VAL A 56 1.38 0.90 -2.96
CA VAL A 56 0.34 0.74 -3.97
C VAL A 56 0.74 1.54 -5.20
N GLU A 57 0.90 0.85 -6.33
CA GLU A 57 1.17 1.48 -7.61
C GLU A 57 -0.12 1.62 -8.41
N LEU A 58 -0.43 2.85 -8.83
CA LEU A 58 -1.61 3.17 -9.62
C LEU A 58 -1.24 3.78 -10.98
N LEU A 59 -1.80 3.26 -12.06
CA LEU A 59 -1.78 3.93 -13.36
C LEU A 59 -2.95 4.90 -13.47
N THR A 60 -2.64 6.20 -13.46
CA THR A 60 -3.65 7.27 -13.61
C THR A 60 -4.23 7.32 -15.02
N THR A 61 -5.34 8.04 -15.18
CA THR A 61 -5.95 8.26 -16.50
C THR A 61 -5.08 9.08 -17.45
N GLU A 62 -4.07 9.78 -16.92
CA GLU A 62 -3.11 10.58 -17.68
C GLU A 62 -1.89 9.74 -18.12
N GLY A 63 -1.83 8.46 -17.73
CA GLY A 63 -0.74 7.56 -18.08
C GLY A 63 0.48 7.66 -17.15
N VAL A 64 0.35 8.37 -16.02
CA VAL A 64 1.37 8.50 -14.98
C VAL A 64 1.20 7.39 -13.95
N VAL A 65 2.29 6.75 -13.54
CA VAL A 65 2.32 5.80 -12.42
C VAL A 65 2.48 6.58 -11.12
N ARG A 66 1.65 6.26 -10.12
CA ARG A 66 1.69 6.86 -8.79
C ARG A 66 2.06 5.80 -7.77
N GLU A 67 3.13 6.04 -7.03
CA GLU A 67 3.52 5.25 -5.86
C GLU A 67 2.84 5.85 -4.62
N ILE A 68 2.02 5.06 -3.94
CA ILE A 68 1.28 5.46 -2.75
C ILE A 68 1.66 4.55 -1.59
N LYS A 69 2.25 5.11 -0.53
CA LYS A 69 2.51 4.39 0.72
C LYS A 69 1.46 4.69 1.77
N LEU A 70 0.89 3.65 2.37
CA LEU A 70 -0.13 3.71 3.41
C LEU A 70 0.34 2.95 4.65
N ASP A 71 0.13 3.52 5.84
CA ASP A 71 0.30 2.77 7.09
C ASP A 71 -0.72 1.62 7.13
N ALA A 72 -0.24 0.38 7.19
CA ALA A 72 -1.10 -0.78 7.04
C ALA A 72 -2.04 -0.99 8.25
N SER A 73 -1.74 -0.40 9.41
CA SER A 73 -2.52 -0.54 10.64
C SER A 73 -3.65 0.50 10.75
N THR A 74 -3.46 1.67 10.16
CA THR A 74 -4.37 2.82 10.29
C THR A 74 -4.98 3.28 8.97
N GLY A 75 -4.38 2.92 7.84
CA GLY A 75 -4.71 3.45 6.51
C GLY A 75 -4.27 4.90 6.30
N ALA A 76 -3.43 5.45 7.18
CA ALA A 76 -2.91 6.80 7.04
C ALA A 76 -1.99 6.89 5.81
N LEU A 77 -2.14 7.95 5.02
CA LEU A 77 -1.25 8.25 3.92
C LEU A 77 0.13 8.65 4.44
N LEU A 78 1.15 7.93 3.99
CA LEU A 78 2.56 8.22 4.27
C LEU A 78 3.22 8.92 3.08
N LYS A 79 2.90 8.49 1.85
CA LYS A 79 3.52 8.97 0.61
C LYS A 79 2.56 8.91 -0.57
N ASP A 80 2.70 9.83 -1.52
CA ASP A 80 1.94 9.88 -2.78
C ASP A 80 2.78 10.66 -3.81
N GLU A 81 3.56 9.95 -4.62
CA GLU A 81 4.45 10.55 -5.62
C GLU A 81 4.31 9.88 -6.99
N GLU A 82 4.87 10.53 -8.02
CA GLU A 82 5.00 9.92 -9.34
C GLU A 82 6.17 8.94 -9.29
N ASP A 83 5.95 7.75 -9.85
CA ASP A 83 6.99 6.74 -10.02
C ASP A 83 7.66 6.96 -11.40
N ASP A 84 8.99 7.09 -11.41
CA ASP A 84 9.83 7.58 -12.53
C ASP A 84 10.43 6.45 -13.40
#